data_AF-A0A6G3XN44-F1
#
_entry.id   AF-A0A6G3XN44-F1
#
_cell.length_a   1.000
_cell.length_b   1.000
_cell.length_c   1.000
_cell.angle_alpha   90.00
_cell.angle_beta   90.00
_cell.angle_gamma   90.00
#
_symmetry.space_group_name_H-M   'P 1'
#
loop_
_entity.id
_entity.type
_entity.pdbx_description
1 polymer ?
#
loop_
_entity_poly.entity_id
_entity_poly.type
_entity_poly.pdbx_seq_one_letter_code
_entity_poly.pdbx_strand_id
1 'polypeptide(L)' 'NLEKKGNPWGLAKKARVEWTKEVDFEVPIVGKDVEDLTEVDYLYWVGCAGALEDRAKKTTKAFAELLHMAGVKFAIMGG' A
#
# COMPACT_ATOMS: atom_id res chain seq x y z
N ASN A 1 -21.62 -5.69 8.96
CA ASN A 1 -20.56 -4.67 8.77
C ASN A 1 -19.48 -5.06 7.74
N LEU A 2 -19.29 -6.34 7.39
CA LEU A 2 -18.52 -6.73 6.20
C LEU A 2 -19.23 -6.29 4.90
N GLU A 3 -20.55 -6.46 4.86
CA GLU A 3 -21.41 -6.17 3.68
C GLU A 3 -21.46 -4.71 3.23
N LYS A 4 -21.15 -3.73 4.10
CA LYS A 4 -21.24 -2.30 3.75
C LYS A 4 -19.89 -1.63 3.47
N LYS A 5 -18.77 -2.16 4.00
CA LYS A 5 -17.48 -1.45 3.99
C LYS A 5 -16.27 -2.27 3.52
N GLY A 6 -16.40 -3.57 3.28
CA GLY A 6 -15.33 -4.39 2.68
C GLY A 6 -14.06 -4.57 3.52
N ASN A 7 -14.04 -4.13 4.79
CA ASN A 7 -12.97 -4.45 5.73
C ASN A 7 -13.52 -4.69 7.16
N PRO A 8 -12.88 -5.57 7.96
CA PRO A 8 -13.25 -5.86 9.35
C PRO A 8 -13.21 -4.64 10.29
N TRP A 9 -12.46 -3.59 9.93
CA TRP A 9 -12.13 -2.46 10.78
C TRP A 9 -13.05 -1.24 10.60
N GLY A 10 -13.98 -1.25 9.64
CA GLY A 10 -14.91 -0.14 9.38
C GLY A 10 -14.27 1.17 8.90
N LEU A 11 -12.98 1.17 8.59
CA LEU A 11 -12.19 2.33 8.19
C LEU A 11 -12.41 2.71 6.72
N ALA A 12 -12.28 4.01 6.43
CA ALA A 12 -12.48 4.56 5.10
C ALA A 12 -11.44 4.05 4.10
N LYS A 13 -11.83 3.95 2.82
CA LYS A 13 -10.99 3.53 1.69
C LYS A 13 -9.64 4.28 1.65
N LYS A 14 -9.68 5.59 1.93
CA LYS A 14 -8.51 6.48 2.02
C LYS A 14 -7.51 6.08 3.11
N ALA A 15 -7.96 5.47 4.21
CA ALA A 15 -7.07 5.03 5.29
C ALA A 15 -6.08 3.94 4.84
N ARG A 16 -6.37 3.23 3.73
CA ARG A 16 -5.51 2.15 3.22
C ARG A 16 -4.17 2.63 2.67
N VAL A 17 -4.06 3.91 2.33
CA VAL A 17 -2.82 4.50 1.78
C VAL A 17 -2.16 5.44 2.78
N GLU A 18 -2.74 5.69 3.96
CA GLU A 18 -2.16 6.64 4.92
C GLU A 18 -0.80 6.18 5.45
N TRP A 19 -0.56 4.86 5.53
CA TRP A 19 0.73 4.32 5.95
C TRP A 19 1.89 4.75 5.05
N THR A 20 1.63 5.09 3.77
CA THR A 20 2.69 5.51 2.85
C THR A 20 3.28 6.87 3.22
N LYS A 21 2.60 7.65 4.06
CA LYS A 21 3.12 8.91 4.61
C LYS A 21 4.06 8.70 5.80
N GLU A 22 4.13 7.47 6.31
CA GLU A 22 4.96 7.10 7.45
C GLU A 22 6.32 6.50 7.03
N VAL A 23 6.63 6.52 5.73
CA VAL A 23 7.94 6.12 5.17
C VAL A 23 8.60 7.33 4.51
N ASP A 24 9.92 7.33 4.44
CA ASP A 24 10.72 8.49 3.98
C ASP A 24 10.96 8.52 2.46
N PHE A 25 10.13 7.81 1.69
CA PHE A 25 10.23 7.73 0.23
C PHE A 25 8.85 7.66 -0.42
N GLU A 26 8.79 7.96 -1.72
CA GLU A 26 7.54 7.92 -2.47
C GLU A 26 7.08 6.48 -2.74
N VAL A 27 5.81 6.20 -2.49
CA VAL A 27 5.16 4.92 -2.79
C VAL A 27 4.12 5.17 -3.90
N PRO A 28 4.43 4.86 -5.17
CA PRO A 28 3.53 5.12 -6.30
C PRO A 28 2.23 4.32 -6.19
N ILE A 29 1.12 4.93 -6.57
CA ILE A 29 -0.20 4.29 -6.58
C ILE A 29 -0.66 4.08 -8.02
N VAL A 30 -1.01 2.85 -8.37
CA VAL A 30 -1.56 2.51 -9.69
C VAL A 30 -2.86 3.28 -9.94
N GLY A 31 -2.98 3.88 -11.13
CA GLY A 31 -4.11 4.72 -11.56
C GLY A 31 -4.06 6.16 -11.05
N LYS A 32 -3.02 6.53 -10.27
CA LYS A 32 -2.79 7.91 -9.82
C LYS A 32 -1.40 8.41 -10.21
N ASP A 33 -0.38 7.61 -9.90
CA ASP A 33 1.02 7.95 -10.14
C ASP A 33 1.66 7.03 -11.20
N VAL A 34 1.03 5.87 -11.49
CA VAL A 34 1.43 4.93 -12.54
C VAL A 34 0.21 4.60 -13.40
N GLU A 35 0.29 4.85 -14.71
CA GLU A 35 -0.80 4.59 -15.65
C GLU A 35 -0.73 3.18 -16.22
N ASP A 36 0.48 2.68 -16.50
CA ASP A 36 0.71 1.33 -17.03
C ASP A 36 1.51 0.47 -16.03
N LEU A 37 1.02 -0.73 -15.74
CA LEU A 37 1.71 -1.69 -14.87
C LEU A 37 3.04 -2.17 -15.45
N THR A 38 3.31 -1.97 -16.75
CA THR A 38 4.61 -2.28 -17.36
C THR A 38 5.73 -1.31 -16.91
N GLU A 39 5.38 -0.18 -16.27
CA GLU A 39 6.35 0.79 -15.73
C GLU A 39 7.00 0.33 -14.41
N VAL A 40 6.45 -0.70 -13.77
CA VAL A 40 6.93 -1.25 -12.50
C VAL A 40 7.26 -2.73 -12.62
N ASP A 41 8.26 -3.17 -11.84
CA ASP A 41 8.66 -4.57 -11.77
C ASP A 41 7.65 -5.39 -10.93
N TYR A 42 7.07 -4.75 -9.91
CA TYR A 42 6.14 -5.41 -8.99
C TYR A 42 4.94 -4.52 -8.60
N LEU A 43 3.77 -5.15 -8.57
CA LEU A 43 2.60 -4.63 -7.86
C LEU A 43 2.59 -5.18 -6.44
N TYR A 44 2.85 -4.31 -5.47
CA TYR A 44 2.77 -4.67 -4.06
C TYR A 44 1.32 -4.54 -3.55
N TRP A 45 0.57 -5.63 -3.63
CA TRP A 45 -0.83 -5.68 -3.18
C TRP A 45 -0.94 -5.80 -1.66
N VAL A 46 -1.18 -4.67 -1.00
CA VAL A 46 -1.38 -4.61 0.45
C VAL A 46 -2.83 -4.96 0.83
N GLY A 47 -2.97 -6.06 1.58
CA GLY A 47 -4.25 -6.51 2.15
C GLY A 47 -4.78 -5.59 3.26
N CYS A 48 -6.04 -5.82 3.69
CA CYS A 48 -6.70 -4.96 4.68
C CYS A 48 -5.94 -4.84 6.00
N ALA A 49 -5.37 -5.94 6.51
CA ALA A 49 -4.59 -5.92 7.74
C ALA A 49 -3.32 -5.05 7.59
N GLY A 50 -2.50 -5.33 6.57
CA GLY A 50 -1.26 -4.57 6.32
C GLY A 50 -1.49 -3.08 6.04
N ALA A 51 -2.67 -2.72 5.54
CA ALA A 51 -3.02 -1.33 5.26
C ALA A 51 -3.60 -0.58 6.47
N LEU A 52 -4.22 -1.28 7.44
CA LEU A 52 -5.08 -0.65 8.45
C LEU A 52 -4.71 -0.98 9.90
N GLU A 53 -4.16 -2.15 10.17
CA GLU A 53 -3.83 -2.62 11.52
C GLU A 53 -2.36 -2.29 11.84
N ASP A 54 -2.10 -1.62 12.96
CA ASP A 54 -0.80 -1.00 13.22
C ASP A 54 0.34 -2.01 13.36
N ARG A 55 0.09 -3.21 13.89
CA ARG A 55 1.11 -4.26 13.96
C ARG A 55 1.46 -4.77 12.55
N ALA A 56 0.47 -5.03 11.71
CA ALA A 56 0.66 -5.50 10.34
C ALA A 56 1.28 -4.42 9.43
N LYS A 57 0.93 -3.14 9.62
CA LYS A 57 1.54 -2.01 8.90
C LYS A 57 3.05 -1.97 9.04
N LYS A 58 3.60 -2.33 10.21
CA LYS A 58 5.06 -2.37 10.42
C LYS A 58 5.74 -3.28 9.41
N THR A 59 5.18 -4.47 9.17
CA THR A 59 5.70 -5.40 8.16
C THR A 59 5.55 -4.85 6.75
N THR A 60 4.41 -4.22 6.44
CA THR A 60 4.18 -3.59 5.14
C THR A 60 5.19 -2.48 4.84
N LYS A 61 5.47 -1.61 5.81
CA LYS A 61 6.47 -0.54 5.69
C LYS A 61 7.87 -1.09 5.51
N ALA A 62 8.28 -2.04 6.36
CA ALA A 62 9.58 -2.67 6.26
C ALA A 62 9.80 -3.36 4.90
N PHE A 63 8.76 -3.99 4.34
CA PHE A 63 8.87 -4.59 3.01
C PHE A 63 9.01 -3.53 1.91
N ALA A 64 8.23 -2.45 1.97
CA ALA A 64 8.35 -1.33 1.04
C ALA A 64 9.73 -0.66 1.11
N GLU A 65 10.27 -0.47 2.32
CA GLU A 65 11.64 0.05 2.55
C GLU A 65 12.69 -0.85 1.89
N LEU A 66 12.56 -2.17 2.02
CA LEU A 66 13.48 -3.11 1.39
C LEU A 66 13.43 -3.02 -0.14
N LEU A 67 12.24 -2.92 -0.74
CA LEU A 67 12.10 -2.75 -2.19
C LEU A 67 12.73 -1.44 -2.66
N HIS A 68 12.50 -0.34 -1.93
CA HIS A 68 13.10 0.95 -2.23
C HIS A 68 14.63 0.92 -2.16
N MET A 69 15.20 0.37 -1.08
CA MET A 69 16.65 0.24 -0.92
C MET A 69 17.28 -0.68 -1.97
N ALA A 70 16.55 -1.70 -2.42
CA ALA A 70 16.99 -2.60 -3.49
C ALA A 70 16.89 -1.96 -4.90
N GLY A 71 16.34 -0.75 -5.03
CA GLY A 71 16.13 -0.09 -6.32
C GLY A 71 15.06 -0.76 -7.18
N VAL A 72 14.19 -1.57 -6.58
CA VAL A 72 13.11 -2.26 -7.28
C VAL A 72 11.99 -1.26 -7.58
N LYS A 73 11.55 -1.18 -8.85
CA LYS A 73 10.42 -0.32 -9.20
C LYS A 73 9.14 -1.03 -8.80
N PHE A 74 8.39 -0.45 -7.87
CA PHE A 74 7.13 -1.02 -7.43
C PHE A 74 6.05 0.05 -7.28
N ALA A 75 4.80 -0.38 -7.36
CA ALA A 75 3.63 0.43 -7.03
C ALA A 75 2.67 -0.36 -6.14
N ILE A 76 1.79 0.36 -5.44
CA ILE A 76 0.71 -0.25 -4.65
C ILE A 76 -0.63 -0.04 -5.35
N MET A 77 -1.60 -0.89 -5.03
CA MET A 77 -2.98 -0.68 -5.47
C MET A 77 -3.67 0.35 -4.58
N GLY A 78 -4.19 1.40 -5.21
CA GLY A 78 -4.96 2.45 -4.54
C GLY A 78 -6.21 1.88 -3.89
N GLY A 79 -6.36 2.19 -2.61
CA GLY A 79 -7.50 1.80 -1.79
C GLY A 79 -8.80 2.11 -2.48
#